data_AF-A0A844IXT5-F1
#
_entry.id   AF-A0A844IXT5-F1
#
_cell.length_a   1.000
_cell.length_b   1.000
_cell.length_c   1.000
_cell.angle_alpha   90.00
_cell.angle_beta   90.00
_cell.angle_gamma   90.00
#
_symmetry.space_group_name_H-M   'P 1'
#
loop_
_entity.id
_entity.type
_entity.pdbx_description
1 polymer ?
#
loop_
_entity_poly.entity_id
_entity_poly.type
_entity_poly.pdbx_seq_one_letter_code
_entity_poly.pdbx_strand_id
1 'polypeptide(L)'
;MQSLPSWGQSAPAAPEIGFEVEGQSELNQIVLPLFKYVGECPSATTYISDTKAWFTSSSEPPKNGRRVIIRNISRGMSPDNFPYTDRDYSKGRGSESTKISIGTRHSGSAFVVKRDANEFEYEIRQDNSVVERGQFSSFVRGSSTVSEIPREQVEVDKGYCAEKGSGFLGFLSCKNWVENKVKECPKD
;
A
#
# COMPACT_ATOMS: atom_id res chain seq x y z
N MET A 1 12.73 13.27 62.52
CA MET A 1 13.28 13.00 61.18
C MET A 1 12.74 11.64 60.73
N GLN A 2 11.74 11.63 59.85
CA GLN A 2 11.25 10.41 59.20
C GLN A 2 11.50 10.60 57.70
N SER A 3 12.31 9.72 57.12
CA SER A 3 12.62 9.68 55.69
C SER A 3 11.42 9.13 54.93
N LEU A 4 10.92 9.89 53.97
CA LEU A 4 9.89 9.45 53.02
C LEU A 4 10.49 8.44 52.02
N PRO A 5 9.78 7.37 51.66
CA PRO A 5 10.24 6.43 50.64
C PRO A 5 10.13 7.05 49.24
N SER A 6 11.21 6.94 48.48
CA SER A 6 11.29 7.25 47.04
C SER A 6 10.39 6.29 46.26
N TRP A 7 9.31 6.81 45.69
CA TRP A 7 8.49 6.10 44.71
C TRP A 7 8.70 6.75 43.34
N GLY A 8 9.04 5.94 42.34
CA GLY A 8 8.93 6.33 40.94
C GLY A 8 10.12 6.01 40.05
N GLN A 9 10.70 4.81 40.12
CA GLN A 9 11.33 4.26 38.91
C GLN A 9 10.19 3.75 38.02
N SER A 10 9.74 4.61 37.09
CA SER A 10 8.87 4.21 35.99
C SER A 10 9.52 3.01 35.29
N ALA A 11 8.77 1.93 35.08
CA ALA A 11 9.24 0.85 34.22
C ALA A 11 9.67 1.45 32.86
N PRO A 12 10.75 0.97 32.23
CA PRO A 12 11.13 1.46 30.92
C PRO A 12 9.94 1.31 29.98
N ALA A 13 9.58 2.39 29.28
CA ALA A 13 8.52 2.36 28.29
C ALA A 13 8.87 1.28 27.26
N ALA A 14 7.87 0.47 26.85
CA ALA A 14 8.08 -0.53 25.81
C ALA A 14 8.60 0.15 24.53
N PRO A 15 9.49 -0.50 23.76
CA PRO A 15 10.00 0.09 22.52
C PRO A 15 8.86 0.44 21.56
N GLU A 16 8.92 1.63 20.98
CA GLU A 16 7.99 2.08 19.95
C GLU A 16 8.45 1.47 18.62
N ILE A 17 7.70 0.47 18.14
CA ILE A 17 8.01 -0.27 16.93
C ILE A 17 6.79 -0.30 16.04
N GLY A 18 6.97 -0.01 14.74
CA GLY A 18 5.90 -0.21 13.79
C GLY A 18 5.95 0.67 12.56
N PHE A 19 4.78 0.87 11.97
CA PHE A 19 4.61 1.73 10.80
C PHE A 19 4.20 3.15 11.18
N GLU A 20 5.02 4.10 10.75
CA GLU A 20 4.65 5.51 10.62
C GLU A 20 4.08 5.73 9.21
N VAL A 21 2.89 6.31 9.10
CA VAL A 21 2.20 6.51 7.82
C VAL A 21 2.25 7.97 7.40
N GLU A 22 2.42 8.22 6.10
CA GLU A 22 2.50 9.58 5.54
C GLU A 22 1.26 10.40 5.91
N GLY A 23 1.49 11.55 6.57
CA GLY A 23 0.42 12.45 6.99
C GLY A 23 -0.41 11.98 8.19
N GLN A 24 0.01 10.94 8.93
CA GLN A 24 -0.69 10.39 10.09
C GLN A 24 0.20 10.46 11.33
N SER A 25 -0.38 10.84 12.47
CA SER A 25 0.36 11.01 13.74
C SER A 25 0.49 9.73 14.56
N GLU A 26 -0.43 8.79 14.36
CA GLU A 26 -0.56 7.60 15.20
C GLU A 26 0.25 6.44 14.64
N LEU A 27 1.21 5.94 15.43
CA LEU A 27 1.96 4.74 15.10
C LEU A 27 1.02 3.53 15.00
N ASN A 28 1.24 2.68 14.00
CA ASN A 28 0.47 1.44 13.81
C ASN A 28 -1.04 1.63 13.56
N GLN A 29 -1.47 2.84 13.24
CA GLN A 29 -2.80 3.12 12.70
C GLN A 29 -2.64 3.49 11.23
N ILE A 30 -3.13 2.64 10.34
CA ILE A 30 -3.00 2.83 8.89
C ILE A 30 -4.37 3.22 8.35
N VAL A 31 -4.54 4.50 8.07
CA VAL A 31 -5.73 5.02 7.39
C VAL A 31 -5.46 5.11 5.90
N LEU A 32 -6.22 4.37 5.10
CA LEU A 32 -6.09 4.38 3.64
C LEU A 32 -7.04 5.41 3.02
N PRO A 33 -6.57 6.29 2.13
CA PRO A 33 -7.43 7.27 1.48
C PRO A 33 -8.56 6.59 0.71
N LEU A 34 -9.74 7.19 0.76
CA LEU A 34 -10.88 6.78 -0.06
C LEU A 34 -11.12 7.84 -1.14
N PHE A 35 -11.38 7.42 -2.36
CA PHE A 35 -11.75 8.33 -3.43
C PHE A 35 -12.94 7.84 -4.25
N LYS A 36 -13.65 8.79 -4.87
CA LYS A 36 -14.76 8.53 -5.77
C LYS A 36 -14.62 9.41 -7.01
N TYR A 37 -14.81 8.82 -8.19
CA TYR A 37 -14.83 9.60 -9.43
C TYR A 37 -16.17 10.31 -9.58
N VAL A 38 -16.13 11.60 -9.90
CA VAL A 38 -17.30 12.48 -10.10
C VAL A 38 -17.17 13.24 -11.42
N GLY A 39 -18.24 13.88 -11.89
CA GLY A 39 -18.25 14.63 -13.15
C GLY A 39 -18.97 13.88 -14.27
N GLU A 40 -18.49 14.00 -15.51
CA GLU A 40 -19.10 13.37 -16.69
C GLU A 40 -19.02 11.84 -16.67
N CYS A 41 -18.00 11.31 -15.99
CA CYS A 41 -17.71 9.89 -15.89
C CYS A 41 -17.62 9.44 -14.44
N PRO A 42 -18.73 9.48 -13.68
CA PRO A 42 -18.70 9.14 -12.26
C PRO A 42 -18.52 7.63 -12.06
N SER A 43 -17.92 7.24 -10.94
CA SER A 43 -17.88 5.84 -10.50
C SER A 43 -19.06 5.52 -9.57
N ALA A 44 -19.63 4.32 -9.74
CA ALA A 44 -20.67 3.83 -8.83
C ALA A 44 -20.12 3.51 -7.43
N THR A 45 -18.84 3.14 -7.35
CA THR A 45 -18.18 2.71 -6.12
C THR A 45 -17.08 3.67 -5.68
N THR A 46 -16.80 3.64 -4.38
CA THR A 46 -15.62 4.26 -3.78
C THR A 46 -14.44 3.31 -3.87
N TYR A 47 -13.26 3.84 -4.17
CA TYR A 47 -12.01 3.12 -4.25
C TYR A 47 -11.14 3.40 -3.03
N ILE A 48 -10.41 2.38 -2.58
CA ILE A 48 -9.36 2.53 -1.57
C ILE A 48 -8.05 2.76 -2.30
N SER A 49 -7.35 3.84 -1.97
CA SER A 49 -6.01 4.12 -2.46
C SER A 49 -4.95 3.52 -1.54
N ASP A 50 -3.75 3.40 -2.09
CA ASP A 50 -2.55 3.06 -1.34
C ASP A 50 -2.09 4.24 -0.46
N THR A 51 -1.28 3.93 0.55
CA THR A 51 -0.53 4.94 1.32
C THR A 51 0.95 4.59 1.38
N LYS A 52 1.79 5.55 1.78
CA LYS A 52 3.21 5.31 2.08
C LYS A 52 3.42 5.18 3.57
N ALA A 53 4.30 4.26 3.96
CA ALA A 53 4.69 4.09 5.34
C ALA A 53 6.19 3.81 5.48
N TRP A 54 6.72 4.13 6.65
CA TRP A 54 8.09 3.88 7.07
C TRP A 54 8.07 2.99 8.30
N PHE A 55 9.00 2.04 8.37
CA PHE A 55 9.21 1.30 9.60
C PHE A 55 10.10 2.10 10.55
N THR A 56 9.75 2.08 11.83
CA THR A 56 10.52 2.68 12.93
C THR A 56 10.67 1.69 14.07
N SER A 57 11.79 1.78 14.79
CA SER A 57 12.09 1.06 16.03
C SER A 57 12.89 2.00 16.93
N SER A 58 12.40 2.24 18.15
CA SER A 58 13.11 3.08 19.13
C SER A 58 14.29 2.36 19.79
N SER A 59 14.31 1.02 19.82
CA SER A 59 15.41 0.22 20.36
C SER A 59 16.57 0.10 19.39
N GLU A 60 16.29 -0.02 18.09
CA GLU A 60 17.31 -0.17 17.05
C GLU A 60 17.07 0.86 15.94
N PRO A 61 17.63 2.08 16.05
CA PRO A 61 17.41 3.15 15.07
C PRO A 61 18.12 2.90 13.73
N PRO A 62 17.85 3.70 12.68
CA PRO A 62 18.57 3.59 11.41
C PRO A 62 20.08 3.73 11.56
N LYS A 63 20.85 2.90 10.84
CA LYS A 63 22.32 2.92 10.82
C LYS A 63 22.84 2.40 9.50
N ASN A 64 23.91 2.99 8.98
CA ASN A 64 24.48 2.59 7.69
C ASN A 64 24.68 1.07 7.57
N GLY A 65 24.28 0.49 6.44
CA GLY A 65 24.28 -0.95 6.19
C GLY A 65 23.11 -1.72 6.83
N ARG A 66 22.17 -1.04 7.49
CA ARG A 66 20.95 -1.70 8.00
C ARG A 66 19.88 -1.85 6.94
N ARG A 67 19.13 -2.94 7.06
CA ARG A 67 17.89 -3.21 6.33
C ARG A 67 16.84 -3.74 7.30
N VAL A 68 15.58 -3.51 6.99
CA VAL A 68 14.47 -4.11 7.72
C VAL A 68 13.62 -4.95 6.78
N ILE A 69 13.34 -6.18 7.20
CA ILE A 69 12.44 -7.09 6.50
C ILE A 69 11.19 -7.23 7.38
N ILE A 70 10.02 -7.01 6.80
CA ILE A 70 8.73 -7.11 7.51
C ILE A 70 7.84 -8.06 6.73
N ARG A 71 7.20 -9.00 7.43
CA ARG A 71 6.27 -9.99 6.87
C ARG A 71 4.91 -9.87 7.53
N ASN A 72 3.85 -9.88 6.74
CA ASN A 72 2.48 -9.92 7.23
C ASN A 72 2.05 -11.37 7.45
N ILE A 73 2.05 -11.80 8.71
CA ILE A 73 1.74 -13.17 9.14
C ILE A 73 0.27 -13.32 9.57
N SER A 74 -0.55 -12.30 9.35
CA SER A 74 -1.95 -12.29 9.77
C SER A 74 -2.73 -13.48 9.23
N ARG A 75 -3.63 -14.02 10.06
CA ARG A 75 -4.62 -15.01 9.60
C ARG A 75 -5.43 -14.46 8.42
N GLY A 76 -5.59 -15.27 7.38
CA GLY A 76 -6.27 -14.91 6.13
C GLY A 76 -5.33 -14.39 5.03
N MET A 77 -4.04 -14.18 5.34
CA MET A 77 -3.00 -14.04 4.32
C MET A 77 -2.68 -15.39 3.68
N SER A 78 -2.21 -15.35 2.43
CA SER A 78 -1.75 -16.54 1.72
C SER A 78 -0.60 -17.22 2.49
N PRO A 79 -0.78 -18.48 2.94
CA PRO A 79 0.23 -19.15 3.78
C PRO A 79 1.49 -19.51 3.00
N ASP A 80 1.39 -19.73 1.69
CA ASP A 80 2.52 -20.14 0.84
C ASP A 80 3.49 -18.99 0.55
N ASN A 81 3.01 -17.74 0.64
CA ASN A 81 3.79 -16.56 0.34
C ASN A 81 3.22 -15.35 1.09
N PHE A 82 3.60 -15.23 2.36
CA PHE A 82 3.23 -14.08 3.17
C PHE A 82 3.72 -12.79 2.50
N PRO A 83 2.86 -11.77 2.36
CA PRO A 83 3.30 -10.47 1.88
C PRO A 83 4.47 -9.97 2.74
N TYR A 84 5.54 -9.53 2.08
CA TYR A 84 6.69 -8.99 2.77
C TYR A 84 7.22 -7.73 2.09
N THR A 85 8.04 -6.98 2.83
CA THR A 85 8.79 -5.84 2.33
C THR A 85 10.21 -5.93 2.89
N ASP A 86 11.20 -5.52 2.10
CA ASP A 86 12.61 -5.46 2.46
C ASP A 86 13.11 -4.07 2.08
N ARG A 87 13.42 -3.27 3.10
CA ARG A 87 13.68 -1.83 2.94
C ARG A 87 15.03 -1.47 3.53
N ASP A 88 15.71 -0.55 2.84
CA ASP A 88 16.88 0.12 3.39
C ASP A 88 16.51 0.76 4.74
N TYR A 89 17.34 0.59 5.75
CA TYR A 89 17.16 1.15 7.09
C TYR A 89 18.42 1.89 7.53
N SER A 90 19.14 2.48 6.56
CA SER A 90 20.46 3.07 6.76
C SER A 90 20.47 4.50 7.29
N LYS A 91 19.40 5.26 7.07
CA LYS A 91 19.39 6.73 7.24
C LYS A 91 18.01 7.28 7.62
N GLY A 92 18.00 8.52 8.10
CA GLY A 92 16.76 9.22 8.45
C GLY A 92 16.20 8.78 9.79
N ARG A 93 14.88 8.90 9.95
CA ARG A 93 14.15 8.49 11.17
C ARG A 93 13.57 7.08 11.08
N GLY A 94 13.45 6.53 9.87
CA GLY A 94 12.82 5.25 9.60
C GLY A 94 13.41 4.60 8.34
N SER A 95 12.79 3.52 7.87
CA SER A 95 13.22 2.81 6.65
C SER A 95 13.03 3.61 5.37
N GLU A 96 13.48 3.10 4.24
CA GLU A 96 12.90 3.48 2.95
C GLU A 96 11.38 3.27 3.01
N SER A 97 10.63 4.18 2.40
CA SER A 97 9.18 4.08 2.36
C SER A 97 8.73 2.82 1.62
N THR A 98 7.70 2.16 2.13
CA THR A 98 6.97 1.13 1.42
C THR A 98 5.56 1.62 1.10
N LYS A 99 5.05 1.23 -0.06
CA LYS A 99 3.64 1.41 -0.39
C LYS A 99 2.82 0.33 0.31
N ILE A 100 1.70 0.69 0.93
CA ILE A 100 0.78 -0.21 1.60
C ILE A 100 -0.55 -0.26 0.83
N SER A 101 -1.00 -1.48 0.52
CA SER A 101 -2.20 -1.76 -0.27
C SER A 101 -3.07 -2.82 0.39
N ILE A 102 -4.39 -2.76 0.18
CA ILE A 102 -5.32 -3.79 0.66
C ILE A 102 -5.27 -5.02 -0.25
N GLY A 103 -5.19 -6.20 0.37
CA GLY A 103 -5.28 -7.48 -0.31
C GLY A 103 -5.02 -8.64 0.64
N THR A 104 -4.89 -9.84 0.07
CA THR A 104 -4.61 -11.08 0.83
C THR A 104 -3.41 -11.86 0.29
N ARG A 105 -2.80 -11.37 -0.81
CA ARG A 105 -1.68 -12.02 -1.51
C ARG A 105 -0.65 -10.96 -1.87
N HIS A 106 0.62 -11.35 -1.87
CA HIS A 106 1.70 -10.48 -2.34
C HIS A 106 1.43 -10.02 -3.79
N SER A 107 1.58 -8.71 -4.04
CA SER A 107 1.27 -8.11 -5.34
C SER A 107 2.27 -7.00 -5.68
N GLY A 108 3.20 -7.32 -6.59
CA GLY A 108 4.18 -6.36 -7.10
C GLY A 108 5.04 -5.77 -5.98
N SER A 109 5.19 -4.45 -5.98
CA SER A 109 6.05 -3.72 -5.03
C SER A 109 5.34 -3.27 -3.75
N ALA A 110 4.02 -3.49 -3.65
CA ALA A 110 3.24 -3.07 -2.49
C ALA A 110 3.33 -4.09 -1.35
N PHE A 111 3.42 -3.57 -0.12
CA PHE A 111 3.26 -4.36 1.08
C PHE A 111 1.77 -4.54 1.36
N VAL A 112 1.31 -5.78 1.28
CA VAL A 112 -0.11 -6.10 1.31
C VAL A 112 -0.58 -6.31 2.75
N VAL A 113 -1.68 -5.64 3.10
CA VAL A 113 -2.35 -5.71 4.40
C VAL A 113 -3.83 -6.02 4.22
N LYS A 114 -4.46 -6.59 5.25
CA LYS A 114 -5.92 -6.75 5.29
C LYS A 114 -6.56 -5.60 6.05
N ARG A 115 -7.87 -5.45 5.93
CA ARG A 115 -8.61 -4.54 6.83
C ARG A 115 -8.52 -5.04 8.28
N ASP A 116 -8.69 -4.09 9.19
CA ASP A 116 -8.67 -4.24 10.63
C ASP A 116 -7.28 -4.67 11.14
N ALA A 117 -7.23 -5.54 12.15
CA ALA A 117 -5.98 -5.93 12.79
C ALA A 117 -5.07 -6.73 11.84
N ASN A 118 -3.79 -6.39 11.82
CA ASN A 118 -2.72 -7.13 11.15
C ASN A 118 -1.60 -7.43 12.14
N GLU A 119 -1.01 -8.61 12.02
CA GLU A 119 0.14 -9.09 12.77
C GLU A 119 1.35 -9.17 11.84
N PHE A 120 2.48 -8.63 12.30
CA PHE A 120 3.71 -8.58 11.54
C PHE A 120 4.86 -9.18 12.32
N GLU A 121 5.73 -9.87 11.60
CA GLU A 121 7.08 -10.17 12.02
C GLU A 121 8.06 -9.23 11.34
N TYR A 122 9.08 -8.80 12.06
CA TYR A 122 10.15 -8.01 11.50
C TYR A 122 11.54 -8.52 11.90
N GLU A 123 12.50 -8.27 11.03
CA GLU A 123 13.93 -8.50 11.27
C GLU A 123 14.71 -7.26 10.84
N ILE A 124 15.45 -6.66 11.77
CA ILE A 124 16.45 -5.64 11.45
C ILE A 124 17.77 -6.36 11.28
N ARG A 125 18.39 -6.14 10.12
CA ARG A 125 19.68 -6.73 9.77
C ARG A 125 20.72 -5.65 9.64
N GLN A 126 21.91 -5.89 10.19
CA GLN A 126 23.12 -5.13 9.92
C GLN A 126 23.98 -5.98 8.98
N ASP A 127 24.15 -5.51 7.76
CA ASP A 127 24.78 -6.27 6.69
C ASP A 127 24.07 -7.64 6.53
N ASN A 128 24.73 -8.75 6.84
CA ASN A 128 24.14 -10.09 6.77
C ASN A 128 23.67 -10.66 8.12
N SER A 129 23.87 -9.94 9.23
CA SER A 129 23.53 -10.40 10.58
C SER A 129 22.20 -9.82 11.07
N VAL A 130 21.38 -10.62 11.77
CA VAL A 130 20.16 -10.12 12.42
C VAL A 130 20.56 -9.46 13.74
N VAL A 131 20.22 -8.19 13.92
CA VAL A 131 20.51 -7.43 15.15
C VAL A 131 19.28 -7.32 16.06
N GLU A 132 18.08 -7.33 15.48
CA GLU A 132 16.82 -7.37 16.23
C GLU A 132 15.78 -8.13 15.41
N ARG A 133 14.90 -8.84 16.13
CA ARG A 133 13.69 -9.44 15.57
C ARG A 133 12.57 -9.28 16.56
N GLY A 134 11.35 -9.18 16.05
CA GLY A 134 10.18 -9.09 16.91
C GLY A 134 8.90 -9.14 16.13
N GLN A 135 7.81 -8.83 16.84
CA GLN A 135 6.49 -8.74 16.28
C GLN A 135 5.85 -7.42 16.69
N PHE A 136 5.02 -6.89 15.82
CA PHE A 136 4.14 -5.77 16.13
C PHE A 136 2.82 -5.93 15.40
N SER A 137 1.81 -5.16 15.80
CA SER A 137 0.50 -5.18 15.18
C SER A 137 0.14 -3.80 14.68
N SER A 138 -0.64 -3.74 13.59
CA SER A 138 -1.27 -2.50 13.14
C SER A 138 -2.75 -2.69 12.90
N PHE A 139 -3.50 -1.59 12.97
CA PHE A 139 -4.90 -1.55 12.61
C PHE A 139 -5.07 -0.76 11.31
N VAL A 140 -5.74 -1.37 10.32
CA VAL A 140 -5.90 -0.81 8.98
C VAL A 140 -7.36 -0.51 8.71
N ARG A 141 -7.68 0.72 8.30
CA ARG A 141 -9.04 1.11 7.92
C ARG A 141 -9.05 2.07 6.75
N GLY A 142 -10.18 2.17 6.07
CA GLY A 142 -10.43 3.28 5.14
C GLY A 142 -10.63 4.59 5.90
N SER A 143 -10.26 5.69 5.26
CA SER A 143 -10.60 7.05 5.70
C SER A 143 -12.11 7.20 5.90
N SER A 144 -12.53 7.97 6.90
CA SER A 144 -13.94 8.36 7.06
C SER A 144 -14.38 9.41 6.04
N THR A 145 -13.42 10.10 5.43
CA THR A 145 -13.64 11.11 4.39
C THR A 145 -13.30 10.53 3.04
N VAL A 146 -14.16 10.79 2.05
CA VAL A 146 -13.96 10.41 0.65
C VAL A 146 -13.55 11.64 -0.13
N SER A 147 -12.41 11.57 -0.83
CA SER A 147 -11.96 12.59 -1.76
C SER A 147 -12.64 12.41 -3.11
N GLU A 148 -13.21 13.47 -3.67
CA GLU A 148 -13.79 13.43 -5.00
C GLU A 148 -12.72 13.77 -6.05
N ILE A 149 -12.61 12.93 -7.08
CA ILE A 149 -11.70 13.13 -8.19
C ILE A 149 -12.54 13.37 -9.45
N PRO A 150 -12.47 14.57 -10.07
CA PRO A 150 -13.13 14.82 -11.33
C PRO A 150 -12.64 13.86 -12.42
N ARG A 151 -13.57 13.28 -13.17
CA ARG A 151 -13.30 12.41 -14.32
C ARG A 151 -14.18 12.82 -15.49
N GLU A 152 -13.50 13.23 -16.55
CA GLU A 152 -14.09 13.72 -17.79
C GLU A 152 -14.04 12.64 -18.88
N GLN A 153 -14.87 12.82 -19.91
CA GLN A 153 -14.77 12.01 -21.11
C GLN A 153 -13.47 12.33 -21.85
N VAL A 154 -12.85 11.29 -22.42
CA VAL A 154 -11.68 11.44 -23.29
C VAL A 154 -12.08 11.15 -24.73
N GLU A 155 -11.50 11.91 -25.66
CA GLU A 155 -11.66 11.61 -27.09
C GLU A 155 -10.84 10.37 -27.44
N VAL A 156 -11.51 9.35 -27.96
CA VAL A 156 -10.89 8.12 -28.44
C VAL A 156 -11.19 7.91 -29.92
N ASP A 157 -10.21 7.39 -30.64
CA ASP A 157 -10.38 6.93 -32.01
C ASP A 157 -11.12 5.59 -32.00
N LYS A 158 -12.34 5.59 -32.54
CA LYS A 158 -13.06 4.35 -32.84
C LYS A 158 -13.15 4.16 -34.33
N GLY A 159 -12.60 3.03 -34.77
CA GLY A 159 -12.75 2.57 -36.13
C GLY A 159 -13.76 1.44 -36.24
N TYR A 160 -14.48 1.40 -37.35
CA TYR A 160 -15.24 0.22 -37.75
C TYR A 160 -15.02 -0.08 -39.23
N CYS A 161 -15.20 -1.35 -39.60
CA CYS A 161 -15.13 -1.76 -40.99
C CYS A 161 -16.48 -1.53 -41.67
N ALA A 162 -16.58 -0.50 -42.51
CA ALA A 162 -17.79 -0.18 -43.26
C ALA A 162 -18.07 -1.20 -44.36
N GLU A 163 -17.03 -1.79 -44.95
CA GLU A 163 -17.15 -2.80 -46.00
C GLU A 163 -16.22 -4.00 -45.75
N LYS A 164 -16.82 -5.18 -45.57
CA LYS A 164 -16.08 -6.44 -45.46
C LYS A 164 -15.80 -7.01 -46.85
N GLY A 165 -14.53 -7.29 -47.13
CA GLY A 165 -14.10 -8.06 -48.30
C GLY A 165 -14.14 -9.57 -48.03
N SER A 166 -14.45 -10.34 -49.06
CA SER A 166 -14.25 -11.79 -49.06
C SER A 166 -12.75 -12.08 -49.27
N GLY A 167 -12.04 -12.49 -48.22
CA GLY A 167 -10.66 -12.97 -48.37
C GLY A 167 -10.64 -14.43 -48.82
N PHE A 168 -9.69 -14.75 -49.71
CA PHE A 168 -9.41 -16.13 -50.10
C PHE A 168 -8.78 -16.85 -48.88
N LEU A 169 -9.34 -18.01 -48.50
CA LEU A 169 -9.07 -18.78 -47.25
C LEU A 169 -9.85 -18.37 -45.99
N GLY A 170 -11.01 -17.71 -46.10
CA GLY A 170 -11.96 -17.57 -44.99
C GLY A 170 -11.63 -16.48 -43.96
N PHE A 171 -10.56 -15.72 -44.17
CA PHE A 171 -10.28 -14.50 -43.41
C PHE A 171 -11.00 -13.32 -44.07
N LEU A 172 -12.02 -12.75 -43.41
CA LEU A 172 -12.67 -11.50 -43.87
C LEU A 172 -11.65 -10.35 -43.79
N SER A 173 -11.30 -9.73 -44.92
CA SER A 173 -10.44 -8.54 -44.96
C SER A 173 -11.31 -7.28 -44.86
N CYS A 174 -10.86 -6.26 -44.13
CA CYS A 174 -11.56 -4.98 -44.14
C CYS A 174 -11.16 -4.17 -45.38
N LYS A 175 -12.12 -3.84 -46.26
CA LYS A 175 -11.88 -3.05 -47.47
C LYS A 175 -11.94 -1.55 -47.21
N ASN A 176 -12.83 -1.12 -46.32
CA ASN A 176 -13.03 0.28 -46.00
C ASN A 176 -13.12 0.45 -44.48
N TRP A 177 -12.08 1.03 -43.90
CA TRP A 177 -11.99 1.35 -42.48
C TRP A 177 -12.36 2.81 -42.27
N VAL A 178 -13.34 3.06 -41.40
CA VAL A 178 -13.79 4.41 -41.07
C VAL A 178 -13.42 4.69 -39.63
N GLU A 179 -12.64 5.75 -39.40
CA GLU A 179 -12.25 6.23 -38.07
C GLU A 179 -13.07 7.46 -37.70
N ASN A 180 -13.61 7.46 -36.48
CA ASN A 180 -14.32 8.61 -35.90
C ASN A 180 -13.79 8.89 -34.50
N LYS A 181 -13.72 10.18 -34.15
CA LYS A 181 -13.50 10.62 -32.78
C LYS A 181 -14.81 10.53 -32.01
N VAL A 182 -14.81 9.80 -30.90
CA VAL A 182 -15.95 9.74 -29.98
C VAL A 182 -15.49 10.06 -28.57
N LYS A 183 -16.34 10.73 -27.80
CA LYS A 183 -16.08 11.01 -26.39
C LYS A 183 -16.57 9.85 -25.53
N GLU A 184 -15.68 9.27 -24.74
CA GLU A 184 -16.02 8.13 -23.90
C GLU A 184 -15.38 8.24 -22.53
N CYS A 185 -16.02 7.63 -21.54
CA CYS A 185 -15.42 7.52 -20.23
C CYS A 185 -14.20 6.61 -20.27
N PRO A 186 -13.08 7.01 -19.63
CA PRO A 186 -11.96 6.10 -19.44
C PRO A 186 -12.43 4.81 -18.79
N LYS A 187 -11.80 3.68 -19.13
CA LYS A 187 -12.03 2.42 -18.41
C LYS A 187 -11.47 2.54 -16.99
N ASP A 188 -12.11 1.85 -16.05
CA ASP A 188 -11.64 1.69 -14.67
C ASP A 188 -10.39 0.80 -14.58
#